data_AF-A0A9W4XC32-F1
#
_entry.id   AF-A0A9W4XC32-F1
#
_cell.length_a   1.000
_cell.length_b   1.000
_cell.length_c   1.000
_cell.angle_alpha   90.00
_cell.angle_beta   90.00
_cell.angle_gamma   90.00
#
_symmetry.space_group_name_H-M   'P 1'
#
loop_
_entity.id
_entity.type
_entity.pdbx_description
1 polymer ?
#
loop_
_entity_poly.entity_id
_entity_poly.type
_entity_poly.pdbx_seq_one_letter_code
_entity_poly.pdbx_strand_id
1 'polypeptide(L)'
;MSAITNPLQRYLTPEQFDKCVSFYEADQKLNHNDRTIIASNLQKIGIISNFSGYTFGLLGFFAPTFYYRLITKGPPQPLFLLQRPILSFFIGFGSLIGSTNLLIKYLFEKQQSAKEFSDPNIENVYKLMDWKFLNAFTLYYARTSFNPMFIIRDPRLCTNESMIDQKKKHYSEVYGLGEKDQDGKHHELSMWDRIRLGHGGEISHDSAK
;
A
#
# COMPACT_ATOMS: atom_id res chain seq x y z
N MET A 1 30.92 -24.45 -13.62
CA MET A 1 29.57 -24.52 -13.02
C MET A 1 29.38 -23.28 -12.17
N SER A 2 28.73 -22.23 -12.68
CA SER A 2 28.35 -21.10 -11.84
C SER A 2 27.22 -21.54 -10.91
N ALA A 3 27.44 -21.51 -9.60
CA ALA A 3 26.37 -21.78 -8.64
C ALA A 3 25.15 -20.93 -9.01
N ILE A 4 24.00 -21.57 -9.21
CA ILE A 4 22.72 -20.90 -9.43
C ILE A 4 22.44 -20.11 -8.16
N THR A 5 22.92 -18.88 -8.13
CA THR A 5 22.82 -18.03 -6.94
C THR A 5 21.44 -17.41 -7.00
N ASN A 6 20.59 -17.72 -6.02
CA ASN A 6 19.28 -17.11 -5.89
C ASN A 6 19.44 -15.57 -5.94
N PRO A 7 18.77 -14.88 -6.88
CA PRO A 7 19.00 -13.46 -7.07
C PRO A 7 18.55 -12.63 -5.86
N LEU A 8 17.61 -13.11 -5.06
CA LEU A 8 17.19 -12.42 -3.83
C LEU A 8 18.31 -12.40 -2.80
N GLN A 9 19.12 -13.47 -2.72
CA GLN A 9 20.27 -13.54 -1.82
C GLN A 9 21.40 -12.56 -2.19
N ARG A 10 21.34 -11.92 -3.36
CA ARG A 10 22.27 -10.85 -3.75
C ARG A 10 21.90 -9.49 -3.14
N TYR A 11 20.62 -9.27 -2.86
CA TYR A 11 20.10 -7.99 -2.37
C TYR A 11 19.63 -8.04 -0.92
N LEU A 12 19.24 -9.22 -0.44
CA LEU A 12 18.79 -9.45 0.93
C LEU A 12 19.93 -9.99 1.77
N THR A 13 20.02 -9.49 3.00
CA THR A 13 20.83 -10.16 4.03
C THR A 13 20.25 -11.55 4.32
N PRO A 14 21.06 -12.50 4.85
CA PRO A 14 20.57 -13.83 5.21
C PRO A 14 19.34 -13.79 6.11
N GLU A 15 19.33 -12.92 7.13
CA GLU A 15 18.19 -12.76 8.04
C GLU A 15 16.92 -12.25 7.34
N GLN A 16 17.05 -11.34 6.38
CA GLN A 16 15.92 -10.86 5.59
C GLN A 16 15.38 -11.95 4.66
N PHE A 17 16.28 -12.73 4.05
CA PHE A 17 15.89 -13.85 3.21
C PHE A 17 15.13 -14.91 4.01
N ASP A 18 15.63 -15.26 5.21
CA ASP A 18 14.95 -16.20 6.10
C ASP A 18 13.59 -15.69 6.55
N LYS A 19 13.45 -14.38 6.84
CA LYS A 19 12.14 -13.77 7.14
C LYS A 19 11.18 -13.88 5.96
N CYS A 20 11.63 -13.66 4.72
CA CYS A 20 10.80 -13.84 3.53
C CYS A 20 10.32 -15.28 3.38
N VAL A 21 11.20 -16.24 3.66
CA VAL A 21 10.89 -17.66 3.62
C VAL A 21 9.89 -18.04 4.72
N SER A 22 10.11 -17.61 5.97
CA SER A 22 9.18 -17.85 7.08
C SER A 22 7.81 -17.23 6.81
N PHE A 23 7.78 -16.02 6.24
CA PHE A 23 6.54 -15.37 5.83
C PHE A 23 5.81 -16.18 4.77
N TYR A 24 6.52 -16.64 3.73
CA TYR A 24 5.96 -17.50 2.69
C TYR A 24 5.34 -18.77 3.30
N GLU A 25 6.07 -19.49 4.15
CA GLU A 25 5.58 -20.73 4.78
C GLU A 25 4.36 -20.51 5.68
N ALA A 26 4.29 -19.37 6.37
CA ALA A 26 3.11 -19.01 7.15
C ALA A 26 1.91 -18.63 6.25
N ASP A 27 2.16 -17.87 5.18
CA ASP A 27 1.13 -17.43 4.23
C ASP A 27 0.50 -18.59 3.46
N GLN A 28 1.27 -19.64 3.13
CA GLN A 28 0.74 -20.83 2.46
C GLN A 28 -0.26 -21.63 3.31
N LYS A 29 -0.29 -21.43 4.62
CA LYS A 29 -1.25 -22.10 5.52
C LYS A 29 -2.61 -21.40 5.57
N LEU A 30 -2.71 -20.19 5.02
CA LEU A 30 -3.93 -19.41 5.03
C LEU A 30 -4.90 -19.88 3.96
N ASN A 31 -6.16 -20.07 4.35
CA ASN A 31 -7.26 -20.26 3.43
C ASN A 31 -7.76 -18.89 2.88
N HIS A 32 -8.72 -18.92 1.94
CA HIS A 32 -9.29 -17.71 1.35
C HIS A 32 -9.96 -16.79 2.39
N ASN A 33 -10.69 -17.36 3.35
CA ASN A 33 -11.37 -16.61 4.41
C ASN A 33 -10.37 -15.96 5.38
N ASP A 34 -9.26 -16.62 5.68
CA ASP A 34 -8.22 -16.04 6.52
C ASP A 34 -7.62 -14.80 5.85
N ARG A 35 -7.40 -14.86 4.53
CA ARG A 35 -6.91 -13.74 3.73
C ARG A 35 -7.89 -12.57 3.71
N THR A 36 -9.20 -12.82 3.62
CA THR A 36 -10.21 -11.75 3.67
C THR A 36 -10.25 -11.09 5.06
N ILE A 37 -10.13 -11.88 6.14
CA ILE A 37 -10.05 -11.36 7.51
C ILE A 37 -8.81 -10.48 7.68
N ILE A 38 -7.64 -10.95 7.23
CA ILE A 38 -6.40 -10.17 7.29
C ILE A 38 -6.55 -8.87 6.50
N ALA A 39 -7.05 -8.93 5.26
CA ALA A 39 -7.26 -7.76 4.42
C ALA A 39 -8.18 -6.73 5.11
N SER A 40 -9.32 -7.17 5.63
CA SER A 40 -10.29 -6.31 6.33
C SER A 40 -9.68 -5.65 7.56
N ASN A 41 -8.93 -6.39 8.36
CA ASN A 41 -8.25 -5.87 9.55
C ASN A 41 -7.21 -4.81 9.20
N LEU A 42 -6.35 -5.07 8.21
CA LEU A 42 -5.32 -4.12 7.78
C LEU A 42 -5.94 -2.86 7.14
N GLN A 43 -7.02 -3.02 6.34
CA GLN A 43 -7.79 -1.90 5.80
C GLN A 43 -8.40 -1.03 6.91
N LYS A 44 -8.99 -1.66 7.93
CA LYS A 44 -9.57 -0.96 9.08
C LYS A 44 -8.51 -0.13 9.82
N ILE A 45 -7.33 -0.71 10.07
CA ILE A 45 -6.21 0.02 10.68
C ILE A 45 -5.82 1.22 9.81
N GLY A 46 -5.70 1.02 8.49
CA GLY A 46 -5.36 2.08 7.54
C GLY A 46 -6.39 3.21 7.51
N ILE A 47 -7.69 2.89 7.46
CA ILE A 47 -8.78 3.87 7.44
C ILE A 47 -8.79 4.70 8.72
N ILE A 48 -8.74 4.05 9.90
CA ILE A 48 -8.74 4.75 11.20
C ILE A 48 -7.53 5.67 11.31
N SER A 49 -6.36 5.18 10.91
CA SER A 49 -5.10 5.95 10.99
C SER A 49 -5.08 7.14 10.04
N ASN A 50 -5.53 6.96 8.80
CA ASN A 50 -5.60 8.05 7.83
C ASN A 50 -6.63 9.11 8.25
N PHE A 51 -7.81 8.69 8.72
CA PHE A 51 -8.84 9.63 9.19
C PHE A 51 -8.35 10.47 10.38
N SER A 52 -7.68 9.81 11.34
CA SER A 52 -7.05 10.50 12.48
C SER A 52 -5.95 11.44 12.01
N GLY A 53 -5.07 10.96 11.12
CA GLY A 53 -4.00 11.73 10.50
C GLY A 53 -4.49 13.01 9.83
N TYR A 54 -5.55 12.92 9.02
CA TYR A 54 -6.15 14.08 8.37
C TYR A 54 -6.77 15.06 9.37
N THR A 55 -7.41 14.54 10.42
CA THR A 55 -8.00 15.37 11.47
C THR A 55 -6.92 16.14 12.24
N PHE A 56 -5.88 15.46 12.71
CA PHE A 56 -4.75 16.10 13.39
C PHE A 56 -3.97 17.03 12.46
N GLY A 57 -3.84 16.68 11.18
CA GLY A 57 -3.22 17.53 10.17
C GLY A 57 -3.98 18.84 9.96
N LEU A 58 -5.31 18.78 9.86
CA LEU A 58 -6.16 19.98 9.79
C LEU A 58 -6.07 20.83 11.04
N LEU A 59 -6.15 20.20 12.23
CA LEU A 59 -6.00 20.93 13.51
C LEU A 59 -4.63 21.60 13.61
N GLY A 60 -3.56 20.91 13.25
CA GLY A 60 -2.21 21.45 13.21
C GLY A 60 -2.05 22.60 12.20
N PHE A 61 -2.67 22.47 11.03
CA PHE A 61 -2.64 23.50 10.00
C PHE A 61 -3.33 24.79 10.45
N PHE A 62 -4.50 24.67 11.10
CA PHE A 62 -5.23 25.84 11.59
C PHE A 62 -4.77 26.32 12.97
N ALA A 63 -3.92 25.58 13.69
CA ALA A 63 -3.48 25.92 15.05
C ALA A 63 -2.87 27.33 15.16
N PRO A 64 -1.94 27.77 14.28
CA PRO A 64 -1.46 29.16 14.32
C PRO A 64 -2.58 30.17 14.12
N THR A 65 -3.50 29.91 13.20
CA THR A 65 -4.63 30.82 12.93
C THR A 65 -5.55 30.93 14.14
N PHE A 66 -5.88 29.82 14.80
CA PHE A 66 -6.66 29.83 16.05
C PHE A 66 -5.91 30.55 17.18
N TYR A 67 -4.63 30.26 17.35
CA TYR A 67 -3.80 30.89 18.38
C TYR A 67 -3.80 32.42 18.23
N TYR A 68 -3.51 32.93 17.03
CA TYR A 68 -3.38 34.37 16.84
C TYR A 68 -4.73 35.10 16.81
N ARG A 69 -5.80 34.47 16.34
CA ARG A 69 -7.15 35.08 16.34
C ARG A 69 -7.81 35.05 17.71
N LEU A 70 -7.71 33.93 18.45
CA LEU A 70 -8.44 33.74 19.70
C LEU A 70 -7.64 34.17 20.93
N ILE A 71 -6.32 33.94 20.95
CA ILE A 71 -5.49 34.19 22.12
C ILE A 71 -4.83 35.57 22.03
N THR A 72 -4.05 35.83 20.97
CA THR A 72 -3.32 37.10 20.88
C THR A 72 -4.17 38.26 20.36
N LYS A 73 -5.38 37.99 19.84
CA LYS A 73 -6.27 38.97 19.17
C LYS A 73 -5.51 39.87 18.18
N GLY A 74 -4.53 39.30 17.48
CA GLY A 74 -3.64 40.06 16.60
C GLY A 74 -4.39 40.59 15.38
N PRO A 75 -3.93 41.68 14.75
CA PRO A 75 -4.57 42.21 13.56
C PRO A 75 -4.61 41.14 12.46
N PRO A 76 -5.73 40.99 11.74
CA PRO A 76 -5.81 40.02 10.65
C PRO A 76 -4.79 40.38 9.56
N GLN A 77 -4.07 39.38 9.03
CA GLN A 77 -3.21 39.61 7.87
C GLN A 77 -4.10 39.91 6.67
N PRO A 78 -3.91 41.04 5.97
CA PRO A 78 -4.88 41.54 4.99
C PRO A 78 -4.96 40.72 3.69
N LEU A 79 -3.96 39.88 3.41
CA LEU A 79 -3.84 39.16 2.13
C LEU A 79 -4.09 37.64 2.24
N PHE A 80 -4.12 37.08 3.44
CA PHE A 80 -4.25 35.62 3.62
C PHE A 80 -5.30 35.28 4.68
N LEU A 81 -6.20 34.35 4.33
CA LEU A 81 -7.18 33.79 5.27
C LEU A 81 -6.50 33.04 6.42
N LEU A 82 -5.27 32.55 6.20
CA LEU A 82 -4.42 31.81 7.13
C LEU A 82 -3.35 32.70 7.74
N GLN A 83 -3.20 32.63 9.05
CA GLN A 83 -2.17 33.35 9.78
C GLN A 83 -0.89 32.50 9.80
N ARG A 84 0.21 33.03 9.22
CA ARG A 84 1.51 32.34 9.07
C ARG A 84 1.41 31.03 8.26
N PRO A 85 1.12 31.11 6.94
CA PRO A 85 0.83 29.95 6.10
C PRO A 85 1.96 28.90 6.07
N ILE A 86 3.23 29.32 6.05
CA ILE A 86 4.38 28.39 6.05
C ILE A 86 4.45 27.61 7.37
N LEU A 87 4.26 28.29 8.50
CA LEU A 87 4.27 27.64 9.82
C LEU A 87 3.08 26.68 9.96
N SER A 88 1.89 27.11 9.55
CA SER A 88 0.69 26.27 9.46
C SER A 88 0.94 25.01 8.63
N PHE A 89 1.58 25.14 7.47
CA PHE A 89 1.92 24.00 6.63
C PHE A 89 2.80 22.97 7.37
N PHE A 90 3.90 23.42 7.99
CA PHE A 90 4.80 22.50 8.71
C PHE A 90 4.15 21.84 9.93
N ILE A 91 3.38 22.59 10.72
CA ILE A 91 2.67 22.04 11.87
C ILE A 91 1.60 21.04 11.43
N GLY A 92 0.82 21.39 10.41
CA GLY A 92 -0.20 20.50 9.85
C GLY A 92 0.41 19.22 9.28
N PHE A 93 1.42 19.35 8.43
CA PHE A 93 2.10 18.20 7.82
C PHE A 93 2.80 17.31 8.85
N GLY A 94 3.50 17.91 9.82
CA GLY A 94 4.14 17.18 10.92
C GLY A 94 3.11 16.44 11.78
N SER A 95 1.99 17.09 12.10
CA SER A 95 0.90 16.48 12.87
C SER A 95 0.27 15.32 12.11
N LEU A 96 0.08 15.44 10.79
CA LEU A 96 -0.45 14.39 9.92
C LEU A 96 0.47 13.16 9.93
N ILE A 97 1.75 13.32 9.61
CA ILE A 97 2.69 12.20 9.54
C ILE A 97 2.88 11.56 10.91
N GLY A 98 3.09 12.38 11.96
CA GLY A 98 3.35 11.90 13.31
C GLY A 98 2.17 11.10 13.87
N SER A 99 0.96 11.67 13.83
CA SER A 99 -0.23 10.99 14.35
C SER A 99 -0.58 9.73 13.57
N THR A 100 -0.45 9.75 12.24
CA THR A 100 -0.72 8.57 11.40
C THR A 100 0.22 7.42 11.76
N ASN A 101 1.54 7.66 11.81
CA ASN A 101 2.51 6.60 12.10
C ASN A 101 2.39 6.06 13.53
N LEU A 102 2.15 6.95 14.50
CA LEU A 102 1.93 6.53 15.89
C LEU A 102 0.67 5.67 16.02
N LEU A 103 -0.42 6.05 15.36
CA LEU A 103 -1.67 5.31 15.45
C LEU A 103 -1.61 3.97 14.69
N ILE A 104 -0.97 3.93 13.51
CA ILE A 104 -0.70 2.67 12.80
C ILE A 104 0.06 1.72 13.71
N LYS A 105 1.18 2.17 14.29
CA LYS A 105 2.00 1.34 15.16
C LYS A 105 1.19 0.82 16.34
N TYR A 106 0.47 1.70 17.04
CA TYR A 106 -0.35 1.33 18.20
C TYR A 106 -1.45 0.33 17.85
N LEU A 107 -2.24 0.58 16.79
CA LEU A 107 -3.32 -0.29 16.39
C LEU A 107 -2.81 -1.64 15.87
N PHE A 108 -1.69 -1.64 15.15
CA PHE A 108 -1.06 -2.85 14.65
C PHE A 108 -0.50 -3.72 15.78
N GLU A 109 0.26 -3.13 16.71
CA GLU A 109 0.79 -3.84 17.89
C GLU A 109 -0.34 -4.35 18.79
N LYS A 110 -1.43 -3.58 18.94
CA LYS A 110 -2.63 -4.03 19.63
C LYS A 110 -3.28 -5.22 18.94
N GLN A 111 -3.37 -5.19 17.60
CA GLN A 111 -3.93 -6.31 16.84
C GLN A 111 -3.03 -7.55 16.94
N GLN A 112 -1.71 -7.38 16.88
CA GLN A 112 -0.73 -8.46 16.98
C GLN A 112 -0.69 -9.11 18.38
N SER A 113 -0.91 -8.32 19.42
CA SER A 113 -0.93 -8.78 20.83
C SER A 113 -2.32 -9.23 21.31
N ALA A 114 -3.36 -9.05 20.50
CA ALA A 114 -4.68 -9.53 20.82
C ALA A 114 -4.66 -11.06 20.88
N LYS A 115 -4.93 -11.64 22.05
CA LYS A 115 -5.10 -13.09 22.26
C LYS A 115 -6.33 -13.68 21.54
N GLU A 116 -6.93 -12.92 20.63
CA GLU A 116 -8.25 -13.16 20.04
C GLU A 116 -8.18 -13.57 18.57
N PHE A 117 -6.99 -13.83 18.02
CA PHE A 117 -6.95 -14.52 16.73
C PHE A 117 -7.53 -15.92 16.93
N SER A 118 -8.78 -16.10 16.49
CA SER A 118 -9.45 -17.40 16.53
C SER A 118 -8.72 -18.47 15.71
N ASP A 119 -7.88 -18.06 14.76
CA ASP A 119 -7.06 -18.93 13.92
C ASP A 119 -5.56 -18.70 14.18
N PRO A 120 -4.81 -19.74 14.60
CA PRO A 120 -3.36 -19.63 14.84
C PRO A 120 -2.55 -19.33 13.56
N ASN A 121 -3.06 -19.64 12.37
CA ASN A 121 -2.38 -19.34 11.11
C ASN A 121 -2.35 -17.83 10.84
N ILE A 122 -3.46 -17.13 11.14
CA ILE A 122 -3.55 -15.67 11.03
C ILE A 122 -2.54 -15.02 12.00
N GLU A 123 -2.48 -15.51 13.24
CA GLU A 123 -1.53 -15.00 14.24
C GLU A 123 -0.06 -15.15 13.79
N ASN A 124 0.31 -16.32 13.26
CA ASN A 124 1.67 -16.59 12.79
C ASN A 124 2.09 -15.64 11.67
N VAL A 125 1.18 -15.33 10.76
CA VAL A 125 1.42 -14.38 9.67
C VAL A 125 1.55 -12.95 10.21
N TYR A 126 0.70 -12.53 11.14
CA TYR A 126 0.79 -11.21 11.77
C TYR A 126 2.10 -11.00 12.54
N LYS A 127 2.68 -12.04 13.13
CA LYS A 127 4.00 -11.97 13.80
C LYS A 127 5.15 -11.67 12.84
N LEU A 128 5.01 -12.06 11.59
CA LEU A 128 6.03 -11.90 10.54
C LEU A 128 5.89 -10.60 9.75
N MET A 129 4.78 -9.88 9.94
CA MET A 129 4.54 -8.58 9.33
C MET A 129 5.17 -7.44 10.14
N ASP A 130 5.60 -6.41 9.41
CA ASP A 130 6.02 -5.12 9.99
C ASP A 130 4.98 -4.04 9.68
N TRP A 131 4.57 -3.30 10.71
CA TRP A 131 3.61 -2.19 10.61
C TRP A 131 4.04 -1.12 9.60
N LYS A 132 5.35 -0.94 9.38
CA LYS A 132 5.88 0.02 8.40
C LYS A 132 5.41 -0.28 6.98
N PHE A 133 5.13 -1.56 6.69
CA PHE A 133 4.67 -2.03 5.39
C PHE A 133 3.16 -2.33 5.40
N LEU A 134 2.39 -1.77 6.34
CA LEU A 134 0.94 -1.96 6.45
C LEU A 134 0.25 -1.87 5.08
N ASN A 135 0.50 -0.78 4.33
CA ASN A 135 -0.14 -0.57 3.03
C ASN A 135 0.20 -1.65 1.99
N ALA A 136 1.44 -2.14 1.99
CA ALA A 136 1.87 -3.21 1.08
C ALA A 136 1.18 -4.52 1.44
N PHE A 137 1.09 -4.87 2.72
CA PHE A 137 0.35 -6.03 3.19
C PHE A 137 -1.15 -5.89 2.94
N THR A 138 -1.74 -4.73 3.18
CA THR A 138 -3.15 -4.46 2.88
C THR A 138 -3.46 -4.74 1.40
N LEU A 139 -2.64 -4.22 0.49
CA LEU A 139 -2.80 -4.46 -0.94
C LEU A 139 -2.61 -5.94 -1.29
N TYR A 140 -1.58 -6.58 -0.73
CA TYR A 140 -1.30 -8.00 -0.95
C TYR A 140 -2.48 -8.88 -0.55
N TYR A 141 -3.02 -8.73 0.66
CA TYR A 141 -4.14 -9.54 1.12
C TYR A 141 -5.45 -9.21 0.41
N ALA A 142 -5.69 -7.93 0.06
CA ALA A 142 -6.84 -7.56 -0.75
C ALA A 142 -6.82 -8.18 -2.16
N ARG A 143 -5.62 -8.35 -2.76
CA ARG A 143 -5.47 -8.98 -4.08
C ARG A 143 -5.50 -10.51 -4.00
N THR A 144 -4.82 -11.10 -3.01
CA THR A 144 -4.76 -12.57 -2.86
C THR A 144 -6.03 -13.17 -2.32
N SER A 145 -6.85 -12.41 -1.58
CA SER A 145 -8.20 -12.84 -1.27
C SER A 145 -9.01 -12.97 -2.55
N PHE A 146 -8.98 -11.99 -3.45
CA PHE A 146 -9.75 -12.05 -4.70
C PHE A 146 -9.25 -13.13 -5.67
N ASN A 147 -7.93 -13.24 -5.86
CA ASN A 147 -7.34 -14.20 -6.80
C ASN A 147 -6.04 -14.81 -6.24
N PRO A 148 -5.98 -16.16 -6.08
CA PRO A 148 -4.82 -16.85 -5.54
C PRO A 148 -3.59 -16.79 -6.45
N MET A 149 -3.72 -16.40 -7.72
CA MET A 149 -2.59 -16.20 -8.64
C MET A 149 -1.60 -15.14 -8.14
N PHE A 150 -2.05 -14.20 -7.31
CA PHE A 150 -1.22 -13.15 -6.74
C PHE A 150 -0.45 -13.58 -5.48
N ILE A 151 -0.63 -14.82 -5.01
CA ILE A 151 0.09 -15.33 -3.85
C ILE A 151 1.59 -15.38 -4.21
N ILE A 152 2.42 -14.89 -3.30
CA ILE A 152 3.87 -14.85 -3.48
C ILE A 152 4.39 -16.27 -3.70
N ARG A 153 5.30 -16.42 -4.67
CA ARG A 153 5.99 -17.68 -4.95
C ARG A 153 7.12 -17.92 -3.95
N ASP A 154 7.52 -19.19 -3.79
CA ASP A 154 8.60 -19.57 -2.87
C ASP A 154 9.88 -18.75 -3.16
N PRO A 155 10.37 -17.94 -2.20
CA PRO A 155 11.60 -17.17 -2.36
C PRO A 155 12.82 -18.03 -2.68
N ARG A 156 12.85 -19.30 -2.24
CA ARG A 156 13.96 -20.25 -2.47
C ARG A 156 14.13 -20.60 -3.94
N LEU A 157 13.03 -20.65 -4.68
CA LEU A 157 12.98 -21.04 -6.09
C LEU A 157 13.15 -19.85 -7.04
N CYS A 158 13.46 -18.66 -6.53
CA CYS A 158 13.70 -17.50 -7.36
C CYS A 158 14.94 -17.73 -8.26
N THR A 159 14.76 -17.64 -9.57
CA THR A 159 15.82 -17.78 -10.57
C THR A 159 15.96 -16.48 -11.36
N ASN A 160 17.10 -16.25 -12.01
CA ASN A 160 17.26 -15.08 -12.87
C ASN A 160 16.23 -15.05 -14.02
N GLU A 161 15.70 -16.21 -14.45
CA GLU A 161 14.69 -16.29 -15.51
C GLU A 161 13.37 -15.62 -15.12
N SER A 162 12.96 -15.67 -13.84
CA SER A 162 11.78 -14.93 -13.37
C SER A 162 11.99 -13.42 -13.36
N MET A 163 13.25 -12.94 -13.35
CA MET A 163 13.60 -11.54 -13.58
C MET A 163 13.80 -11.20 -15.07
N ILE A 164 14.18 -12.18 -15.90
CA ILE A 164 14.36 -12.02 -17.35
C ILE A 164 13.01 -11.86 -18.07
N ASP A 165 11.91 -12.31 -17.48
CA ASP A 165 10.56 -12.01 -17.97
C ASP A 165 10.26 -10.51 -18.01
N GLN A 166 10.94 -9.67 -17.20
CA GLN A 166 10.84 -8.20 -17.30
C GLN A 166 11.44 -7.64 -18.60
N LYS A 167 12.34 -8.37 -19.28
CA LYS A 167 12.84 -8.01 -20.61
C LYS A 167 11.95 -8.52 -21.74
N LYS A 168 10.94 -9.35 -21.43
CA LYS A 168 9.99 -9.87 -22.41
C LYS A 168 8.59 -9.45 -21.99
N LYS A 169 8.21 -8.27 -22.50
CA LYS A 169 6.85 -7.73 -22.55
C LYS A 169 6.38 -7.08 -21.25
N HIS A 170 5.71 -5.93 -21.41
CA HIS A 170 5.13 -5.16 -20.31
C HIS A 170 4.10 -6.03 -19.58
N TYR A 171 3.92 -5.85 -18.26
CA TYR A 171 3.03 -6.70 -17.44
C TYR A 171 1.60 -6.81 -18.01
N SER A 172 1.12 -5.76 -18.69
CA SER A 172 -0.14 -5.73 -19.42
C SER A 172 -0.26 -6.82 -20.49
N GLU A 173 0.82 -7.14 -21.19
CA GLU A 173 0.83 -8.17 -22.23
C GLU A 173 0.87 -9.59 -21.64
N VAL A 174 1.53 -9.77 -20.50
CA VAL A 174 1.68 -11.08 -19.83
C VAL A 174 0.37 -11.52 -19.18
N TYR A 175 -0.38 -10.56 -18.61
CA TYR A 175 -1.67 -10.82 -17.97
C TYR A 175 -2.88 -10.63 -18.90
N GLY A 176 -2.66 -10.37 -20.19
CA GLY A 176 -3.74 -10.12 -21.15
C GLY A 176 -4.56 -8.86 -20.87
N LEU A 177 -4.01 -7.92 -20.10
CA LEU A 177 -4.62 -6.65 -19.75
C LEU A 177 -4.29 -5.62 -20.82
N GLY A 178 -5.04 -5.68 -21.92
CA GLY A 178 -4.97 -4.77 -23.04
C GLY A 178 -5.76 -5.37 -24.18
N GLU A 179 -6.83 -4.70 -24.61
CA GLU A 179 -7.64 -5.17 -25.73
C GLU A 179 -6.77 -5.16 -26.99
N LYS A 180 -6.60 -6.32 -27.61
CA LYS A 180 -6.03 -6.43 -28.95
C LYS A 180 -7.19 -6.33 -29.92
N ASP A 181 -7.05 -5.47 -30.91
CA ASP A 181 -8.00 -5.40 -32.03
C ASP A 181 -8.06 -6.76 -32.75
N GLN A 182 -9.08 -7.01 -33.58
CA GLN A 182 -9.27 -8.30 -34.27
C GLN A 182 -8.05 -8.70 -35.16
N ASP A 183 -7.20 -7.73 -35.52
CA ASP A 183 -5.96 -7.90 -36.28
C ASP A 183 -4.67 -7.98 -35.41
N GLY A 184 -4.79 -8.00 -34.09
CA GLY A 184 -3.66 -8.18 -33.16
C GLY A 184 -2.75 -6.96 -32.98
N LYS A 185 -3.16 -5.76 -33.42
CA LYS A 185 -2.41 -4.51 -33.23
C LYS A 185 -2.81 -3.80 -31.94
N HIS A 186 -1.80 -3.25 -31.24
CA HIS A 186 -2.00 -2.44 -30.05
C HIS A 186 -2.30 -0.99 -30.44
N HIS A 187 -3.47 -0.48 -30.08
CA HIS A 187 -3.73 0.96 -30.14
C HIS A 187 -3.19 1.61 -28.87
N GLU A 188 -2.45 2.70 -29.02
CA GLU A 188 -1.98 3.48 -27.86
C GLU A 188 -3.20 4.12 -27.18
N LEU A 189 -3.61 3.57 -26.04
CA LEU A 189 -4.67 4.15 -25.21
C LEU A 189 -4.32 5.59 -24.87
N SER A 190 -5.27 6.50 -25.11
CA SER A 190 -5.19 7.89 -24.68
C SER A 190 -4.96 7.96 -23.18
N MET A 191 -4.27 9.01 -22.70
CA MET A 191 -3.98 9.20 -21.28
C MET A 191 -5.26 9.16 -20.42
N TRP A 192 -6.39 9.62 -20.96
CA TRP A 192 -7.68 9.59 -20.28
C TRP A 192 -8.33 8.20 -20.21
N ASP A 193 -8.04 7.33 -21.18
CA ASP A 193 -8.52 5.95 -21.17
C ASP A 193 -7.71 5.10 -20.19
N ARG A 194 -6.39 5.37 -20.07
CA ARG A 194 -5.54 4.76 -19.05
C ARG A 194 -6.02 5.09 -17.63
N ILE A 195 -6.43 6.35 -17.40
CA ILE A 195 -6.97 6.78 -16.11
C ILE A 195 -8.31 6.08 -15.83
N ARG A 196 -9.22 6.00 -16.81
CA ARG A 196 -10.52 5.32 -16.65
C ARG A 196 -10.38 3.83 -16.38
N LEU A 197 -9.53 3.13 -17.13
CA LEU A 197 -9.21 1.72 -16.90
C LEU A 197 -8.60 1.49 -15.51
N GLY A 198 -7.71 2.38 -15.05
CA GLY A 198 -7.13 2.31 -13.71
C GLY A 198 -8.16 2.43 -12.58
N HIS A 199 -9.34 2.99 -12.87
CA HIS A 199 -10.46 3.16 -11.94
C HIS A 199 -11.63 2.21 -12.23
N GLY A 200 -11.47 1.24 -13.13
CA GLY A 200 -12.50 0.24 -13.44
C GLY A 200 -13.63 0.72 -14.35
N GLY A 201 -13.45 1.84 -15.07
CA GLY A 201 -14.37 2.32 -16.10
C GLY A 201 -14.03 1.79 -17.49
N GLU A 202 -15.03 1.76 -18.38
CA GLU A 202 -14.86 1.36 -19.79
C GLU A 202 -14.16 2.44 -20.63
N ILE A 203 -13.53 2.02 -21.72
CA ILE A 203 -12.85 2.88 -22.70
C ILE A 203 -13.91 3.50 -23.61
N SER A 204 -13.75 4.78 -23.99
CA SER A 204 -14.64 5.39 -24.97
C SER A 204 -14.31 4.91 -26.38
N HIS A 205 -15.22 4.18 -27.02
CA HIS A 205 -15.21 3.95 -28.46
C HIS A 205 -15.76 5.17 -29.19
N ASP A 206 -15.02 6.28 -29.22
CA ASP A 206 -15.37 7.40 -30.08
C ASP A 206 -14.09 8.10 -30.57
N SER A 207 -13.75 7.81 -31.83
CA SER A 207 -13.29 8.74 -32.89
C SER A 207 -12.39 8.03 -33.92
N ALA A 208 -13.02 7.22 -34.77
CA ALA A 208 -12.58 7.07 -36.16
C ALA A 208 -13.60 7.81 -37.06
N LYS A 209 -13.62 9.14 -36.94
CA LYS A 209 -13.90 10.13 -37.99
C LYS A 209 -13.56 11.52 -37.49
#